data_AF-A0A1G7WP31-F1
#
_entry.id   AF-A0A1G7WP31-F1
#
_cell.length_a   1.000
_cell.length_b   1.000
_cell.length_c   1.000
_cell.angle_alpha   90.00
_cell.angle_beta   90.00
_cell.angle_gamma   90.00
#
_symmetry.space_group_name_H-M   'P 1'
#
loop_
_entity.id
_entity.type
_entity.pdbx_description
1 polymer ?
#
loop_
_entity_poly.entity_id
_entity_poly.type
_entity_poly.pdbx_seq_one_letter_code
_entity_poly.pdbx_strand_id
1 'polypeptide(L)'
;MNDAVIDFSKVHQINFFGITIMEPSTVLSSLMMTAVCIYAFFQLNKLGRAHRMYKQIQYFFLFMAIATAIGGILGHGFLYMTGKVGKIPGWFASMIAVALFERAAIWHIKPLLHQRNGLILGWLNYVELTIFFVLTFITLDFRVVEVHAFYGLFLMLFTIEVYVYKKKRDPGSKDIFLATLMGALAAGCHALKFSFGDWFNYNDIAHIPMSLSIWFYYQGARHMTYYGEEMIVPEEVVAGEGDV
;
A
#
# COMPACT_ATOMS: atom_id res chain seq x y z
N MET A 1 14.62 -25.62 12.75
CA MET A 1 13.38 -24.91 12.41
C MET A 1 12.22 -25.82 12.80
N ASN A 2 11.48 -25.51 13.85
CA ASN A 2 10.20 -26.16 14.08
C ASN A 2 9.21 -25.54 13.10
N ASP A 3 9.09 -26.13 11.92
CA ASP A 3 7.89 -25.93 11.11
C ASP A 3 6.74 -26.55 11.90
N ALA A 4 6.03 -25.70 12.65
CA ALA A 4 4.72 -26.08 13.16
C ALA A 4 3.90 -26.49 11.93
N VAL A 5 3.73 -27.80 11.76
CA VAL A 5 2.89 -28.37 10.71
C VAL A 5 1.51 -27.76 10.92
N ILE A 6 1.11 -26.87 10.01
CA ILE A 6 -0.20 -26.23 10.07
C ILE A 6 -1.22 -27.35 9.86
N ASP A 7 -1.97 -27.66 10.91
CA ASP A 7 -3.08 -28.60 10.82
C ASP A 7 -4.23 -27.91 10.09
N PHE A 8 -4.22 -28.00 8.76
CA PHE A 8 -5.20 -27.38 7.88
C PHE A 8 -6.64 -27.87 8.14
N SER A 9 -6.83 -29.00 8.85
CA SER A 9 -8.16 -29.50 9.21
C SER A 9 -8.87 -28.61 10.24
N LYS A 10 -8.13 -27.78 10.98
CA LYS A 10 -8.66 -26.85 11.99
C LYS A 10 -8.91 -25.45 11.46
N VAL A 11 -8.58 -25.21 10.19
CA VAL A 11 -8.84 -23.92 9.53
C VAL A 11 -10.22 -23.99 8.88
N HIS A 12 -11.06 -22.98 9.08
CA HIS A 12 -12.38 -22.95 8.45
C HIS A 12 -12.25 -22.89 6.94
N GLN A 13 -13.04 -23.70 6.24
CA GLN A 13 -12.92 -23.88 4.81
C GLN A 13 -14.27 -24.25 4.18
N ILE A 14 -14.42 -23.93 2.90
CA ILE A 14 -15.55 -24.36 2.06
C ILE A 14 -14.98 -25.22 0.94
N ASN A 15 -15.65 -26.34 0.65
CA ASN A 15 -15.38 -27.12 -0.55
C ASN A 15 -16.51 -26.89 -1.56
N PHE A 16 -16.16 -26.49 -2.78
CA PHE A 16 -17.10 -26.28 -3.86
C PHE A 16 -16.57 -26.94 -5.13
N PHE A 17 -17.31 -27.91 -5.67
CA PHE A 17 -16.92 -28.68 -6.86
C PHE A 17 -15.48 -29.25 -6.81
N GLY A 18 -15.04 -29.72 -5.64
CA GLY A 18 -13.69 -30.27 -5.47
C GLY A 18 -12.57 -29.24 -5.26
N ILE A 19 -12.90 -27.94 -5.30
CA ILE A 19 -11.98 -26.86 -4.95
C ILE A 19 -12.22 -26.49 -3.49
N THR A 20 -11.18 -26.60 -2.67
CA THR A 20 -11.20 -26.12 -1.29
C THR A 20 -10.73 -24.67 -1.25
N ILE A 21 -11.48 -23.81 -0.56
CA ILE A 21 -11.10 -22.44 -0.21
C ILE A 21 -10.97 -22.38 1.30
N MET A 22 -9.75 -22.15 1.77
CA MET A 22 -9.44 -21.92 3.17
C MET A 22 -9.66 -20.46 3.56
N GLU A 23 -10.04 -20.22 4.82
CA GLU A 23 -10.29 -18.89 5.36
C GLU A 23 -11.13 -17.99 4.43
N PRO A 24 -12.29 -18.45 3.92
CA PRO A 24 -13.07 -17.73 2.91
C PRO A 24 -13.48 -16.31 3.33
N SER A 25 -13.70 -16.08 4.64
CA SER A 25 -13.93 -14.74 5.19
C SER A 25 -12.73 -13.81 4.97
N THR A 26 -11.51 -14.34 5.15
CA THR A 26 -10.26 -13.60 5.00
C THR A 26 -9.90 -13.37 3.54
N VAL A 27 -10.23 -14.34 2.67
CA VAL A 27 -10.20 -14.11 1.21
C VAL A 27 -11.12 -12.95 0.84
N LEU A 28 -12.38 -12.96 1.31
CA LEU A 28 -13.36 -11.94 0.97
C LEU A 28 -12.95 -10.55 1.47
N SER A 29 -12.52 -10.44 2.73
CA SER A 29 -12.08 -9.16 3.31
C SER A 29 -10.78 -8.65 2.67
N SER A 30 -9.90 -9.54 2.19
CA SER A 30 -8.74 -9.17 1.37
C SER A 30 -9.15 -8.59 0.02
N LEU A 31 -10.10 -9.25 -0.67
CA LEU A 31 -10.61 -8.79 -1.96
C LEU A 31 -11.42 -7.50 -1.86
N MET A 32 -12.04 -7.21 -0.71
CA MET A 32 -12.61 -5.90 -0.42
C MET A 32 -11.55 -4.79 -0.50
N MET A 33 -10.38 -4.98 0.14
CA MET A 33 -9.27 -4.03 0.01
C MET A 33 -8.77 -3.92 -1.43
N THR A 34 -8.65 -5.05 -2.13
CA THR A 34 -8.29 -5.07 -3.56
C THR A 34 -9.26 -4.21 -4.37
N ALA A 35 -10.57 -4.34 -4.16
CA ALA A 35 -11.58 -3.56 -4.87
C ALA A 35 -11.45 -2.06 -4.60
N VAL A 36 -11.21 -1.65 -3.35
CA VAL A 36 -10.97 -0.24 -2.98
C VAL A 36 -9.71 0.30 -3.68
N CYS A 37 -8.62 -0.48 -3.70
CA CYS A 37 -7.39 -0.10 -4.38
C CYS A 37 -7.57 0.03 -5.90
N ILE A 38 -8.24 -0.93 -6.55
CA ILE A 38 -8.52 -0.87 -7.99
C ILE A 38 -9.38 0.34 -8.33
N TYR A 39 -10.43 0.59 -7.53
CA TYR A 39 -11.26 1.77 -7.68
C TYR A 39 -10.40 3.05 -7.60
N ALA A 40 -9.57 3.18 -6.57
CA ALA A 40 -8.68 4.33 -6.39
C ALA A 40 -7.72 4.51 -7.58
N PHE A 41 -7.08 3.43 -8.06
CA PHE A 41 -6.18 3.46 -9.20
C PHE A 41 -6.84 4.05 -10.45
N PHE A 42 -8.03 3.55 -10.81
CA PHE A 42 -8.74 4.03 -12.00
C PHE A 42 -9.28 5.44 -11.84
N GLN A 43 -9.79 5.80 -10.66
CA GLN A 43 -10.35 7.13 -10.43
C GLN A 43 -9.27 8.20 -10.40
N LEU A 44 -8.10 7.91 -9.81
CA LEU A 44 -6.95 8.82 -9.87
C LEU A 44 -6.42 8.97 -11.30
N ASN A 45 -6.47 7.92 -12.12
CA ASN A 45 -6.09 8.01 -13.53
C ASN A 45 -6.95 9.02 -14.31
N LYS A 46 -8.26 9.04 -14.04
CA LYS A 46 -9.21 9.95 -14.70
C LYS A 46 -8.99 11.43 -14.36
N LEU A 47 -8.29 11.73 -13.27
CA LEU A 47 -7.93 13.11 -12.93
C LEU A 47 -6.83 13.68 -13.84
N GLY A 48 -6.18 12.85 -14.67
CA GLY A 48 -5.23 13.30 -15.69
C GLY A 48 -3.95 13.95 -15.14
N ARG A 49 -3.66 13.83 -13.84
CA ARG A 49 -2.50 14.48 -13.22
C ARG A 49 -1.20 13.78 -13.61
N ALA A 50 -0.32 14.50 -14.31
CA ALA A 50 0.91 13.94 -14.88
C ALA A 50 2.12 13.94 -13.92
N HIS A 51 2.14 14.83 -12.92
CA HIS A 51 3.30 14.96 -12.04
C HIS A 51 3.64 13.66 -11.28
N ARG A 52 4.93 13.41 -11.05
CA ARG A 52 5.45 12.15 -10.46
C ARG A 52 4.82 11.80 -9.12
N MET A 53 4.54 12.80 -8.29
CA MET A 53 3.81 12.64 -7.03
C MET A 53 2.50 11.87 -7.23
N TYR A 54 1.63 12.35 -8.13
CA TYR A 54 0.33 11.73 -8.36
C TYR A 54 0.45 10.35 -9.02
N LYS A 55 1.38 10.18 -9.97
CA LYS A 55 1.62 8.88 -10.61
C LYS A 55 2.12 7.83 -9.62
N GLN A 56 2.99 8.20 -8.70
CA GLN A 56 3.48 7.27 -7.68
C GLN A 56 2.38 6.85 -6.69
N ILE A 57 1.51 7.78 -6.26
CA ILE A 57 0.33 7.42 -5.45
C ILE A 57 -0.62 6.53 -6.24
N GLN A 58 -0.84 6.81 -7.53
CA GLN A 58 -1.61 5.94 -8.41
C GLN A 58 -1.03 4.53 -8.42
N TYR A 59 0.27 4.37 -8.68
CA TYR A 59 0.90 3.05 -8.69
C TYR A 59 0.95 2.38 -7.30
N PHE A 60 0.99 3.12 -6.20
CA PHE A 60 0.79 2.57 -4.85
C PHE A 60 -0.51 1.76 -4.79
N PHE A 61 -1.63 2.31 -5.27
CA PHE A 61 -2.90 1.59 -5.29
C PHE A 61 -2.87 0.34 -6.20
N LEU A 62 -2.18 0.41 -7.34
CA LEU A 62 -2.04 -0.77 -8.22
C LEU A 62 -1.28 -1.90 -7.52
N PHE A 63 -0.10 -1.60 -6.97
CA PHE A 63 0.72 -2.60 -6.29
C PHE A 63 0.06 -3.10 -5.00
N MET A 64 -0.67 -2.24 -4.28
CA MET A 64 -1.43 -2.66 -3.11
C MET A 64 -2.64 -3.54 -3.47
N ALA A 65 -3.30 -3.30 -4.61
CA ALA A 65 -4.32 -4.20 -5.13
C ALA A 65 -3.75 -5.59 -5.43
N ILE A 66 -2.60 -5.65 -6.10
CA ILE A 66 -1.90 -6.90 -6.38
C ILE A 66 -1.52 -7.62 -5.08
N ALA A 67 -0.97 -6.88 -4.11
CA ALA A 67 -0.55 -7.44 -2.83
C ALA A 67 -1.72 -8.06 -2.05
N THR A 68 -2.83 -7.32 -1.92
CA THR A 68 -4.01 -7.78 -1.21
C THR A 68 -4.74 -8.92 -1.93
N ALA A 69 -4.76 -8.91 -3.26
CA ALA A 69 -5.34 -10.00 -4.05
C ALA A 69 -4.53 -11.30 -3.89
N ILE A 70 -3.20 -11.22 -4.01
CA ILE A 70 -2.32 -12.38 -3.83
C ILE A 70 -2.37 -12.86 -2.37
N GLY A 71 -2.32 -11.94 -1.41
CA GLY A 71 -2.43 -12.26 0.02
C GLY A 71 -3.73 -12.99 0.35
N GLY A 72 -4.86 -12.51 -0.15
CA GLY A 72 -6.16 -13.17 0.02
C GLY A 72 -6.23 -14.52 -0.71
N ILE A 73 -6.01 -14.53 -2.02
CA ILE A 73 -6.22 -15.72 -2.85
C ILE A 73 -5.20 -16.81 -2.51
N LEU A 74 -3.90 -16.51 -2.58
CA LEU A 74 -2.85 -17.52 -2.37
C LEU A 74 -2.48 -17.66 -0.90
N GLY A 75 -2.45 -16.54 -0.17
CA GLY A 75 -2.02 -16.53 1.23
C GLY A 75 -3.06 -16.99 2.24
N HIS A 76 -4.33 -17.00 1.88
CA HIS A 76 -5.42 -17.50 2.70
C HIS A 76 -6.20 -18.60 1.97
N GLY A 77 -6.79 -18.31 0.80
CA GLY A 77 -7.65 -19.23 0.06
C GLY A 77 -7.00 -20.56 -0.36
N PHE A 78 -5.83 -20.48 -0.99
CA PHE A 78 -5.08 -21.60 -1.56
C PHE A 78 -3.79 -21.89 -0.79
N LEU A 79 -3.78 -21.60 0.52
CA LEU A 79 -2.62 -21.83 1.37
C LEU A 79 -2.20 -23.31 1.40
N TYR A 80 -3.15 -24.23 1.33
CA TYR A 80 -2.90 -25.67 1.23
C TYR A 80 -2.12 -26.08 -0.03
N MET A 81 -2.23 -25.32 -1.13
CA MET A 81 -1.52 -25.61 -2.38
C MET A 81 -0.15 -24.93 -2.45
N THR A 82 -0.09 -23.68 -2.02
CA THR A 82 1.08 -22.82 -2.26
C THR A 82 2.00 -22.68 -1.04
N GLY A 83 1.51 -23.07 0.15
CA GLY A 83 2.20 -22.89 1.41
C GLY A 83 2.62 -21.43 1.66
N LYS A 84 3.68 -21.24 2.44
CA LYS A 84 4.22 -19.89 2.70
C LYS A 84 4.70 -19.19 1.42
N VAL A 85 5.17 -19.93 0.43
CA VAL A 85 5.75 -19.39 -0.81
C VAL A 85 4.72 -18.59 -1.63
N GLY A 86 3.44 -19.00 -1.61
CA GLY A 86 2.36 -18.28 -2.28
C GLY A 86 2.17 -16.83 -1.79
N LYS A 87 2.61 -16.51 -0.56
CA LYS A 87 2.51 -15.17 0.03
C LYS A 87 3.60 -14.21 -0.45
N ILE A 88 4.76 -14.76 -0.84
CA ILE A 88 5.98 -13.99 -1.13
C ILE A 88 5.75 -12.93 -2.22
N PRO A 89 5.12 -13.22 -3.37
CA PRO A 89 4.87 -12.20 -4.38
C PRO A 89 4.02 -11.03 -3.87
N GLY A 90 3.04 -11.34 -3.00
CA GLY A 90 2.20 -10.32 -2.36
C GLY A 90 2.97 -9.44 -1.39
N TRP A 91 3.93 -10.01 -0.65
CA TRP A 91 4.81 -9.26 0.26
C TRP A 91 5.72 -8.28 -0.47
N PHE A 92 6.36 -8.70 -1.56
CA PHE A 92 7.17 -7.78 -2.36
C PHE A 92 6.31 -6.71 -3.05
N ALA A 93 5.12 -7.07 -3.54
CA ALA A 93 4.19 -6.09 -4.09
C ALA A 93 3.77 -5.04 -3.06
N SER A 94 3.49 -5.41 -1.81
CA SER A 94 3.14 -4.43 -0.76
C SER A 94 4.31 -3.53 -0.38
N MET A 95 5.54 -4.07 -0.33
CA MET A 95 6.73 -3.26 -0.10
C MET A 95 6.96 -2.24 -1.22
N ILE A 96 6.80 -2.65 -2.50
CA ILE A 96 6.87 -1.71 -3.63
C ILE A 96 5.79 -0.65 -3.51
N ALA A 97 4.57 -1.03 -3.14
CA ALA A 97 3.47 -0.08 -2.95
C ALA A 97 3.86 0.99 -1.91
N VAL A 98 4.27 0.58 -0.70
CA VAL A 98 4.63 1.51 0.38
C VAL A 98 5.77 2.44 -0.06
N ALA A 99 6.81 1.92 -0.70
CA ALA A 99 7.91 2.74 -1.20
C ALA A 99 7.49 3.75 -2.28
N LEU A 100 6.54 3.40 -3.15
CA LEU A 100 5.97 4.35 -4.09
C LEU A 100 5.24 5.48 -3.36
N PHE A 101 4.54 5.18 -2.29
CA PHE A 101 3.81 6.20 -1.54
C PHE A 101 4.75 7.11 -0.74
N GLU A 102 5.79 6.56 -0.13
CA GLU A 102 6.86 7.35 0.50
C GLU A 102 7.51 8.29 -0.50
N ARG A 103 7.79 7.83 -1.73
CA ARG A 103 8.33 8.69 -2.79
C ARG A 103 7.38 9.81 -3.16
N ALA A 104 6.09 9.53 -3.23
CA ALA A 104 5.11 10.58 -3.47
C ALA A 104 5.13 11.63 -2.36
N ALA A 105 5.22 11.21 -1.09
CA ALA A 105 5.37 12.12 0.04
C ALA A 105 6.68 12.93 -0.05
N ILE A 106 7.79 12.31 -0.48
CA ILE A 106 9.05 13.01 -0.74
C ILE A 106 8.87 14.06 -1.84
N TRP A 107 8.18 13.74 -2.94
CA TRP A 107 7.87 14.73 -3.97
C TRP A 107 6.98 15.86 -3.44
N HIS A 108 6.03 15.54 -2.57
CA HIS A 108 5.12 16.52 -1.98
C HIS A 108 5.87 17.55 -1.11
N ILE A 109 6.80 17.09 -0.28
CA ILE A 109 7.58 17.95 0.62
C ILE A 109 8.78 18.64 -0.04
N LYS A 110 9.32 18.08 -1.12
CA LYS A 110 10.54 18.59 -1.78
C LYS A 110 10.52 20.10 -2.10
N PRO A 111 9.43 20.69 -2.62
CA PRO A 111 9.36 22.14 -2.86
C PRO A 111 9.47 23.00 -1.60
N LEU A 112 9.26 22.41 -0.43
CA LEU A 112 9.29 23.09 0.87
C LEU A 112 10.62 22.89 1.63
N LEU A 113 11.56 22.16 1.04
CA LEU A 113 12.86 21.85 1.60
C LEU A 113 13.98 22.44 0.74
N HIS A 114 15.15 22.61 1.34
CA HIS A 114 16.36 22.86 0.58
C HIS A 114 16.64 21.67 -0.36
N GLN A 115 17.05 21.95 -1.60
CA GLN A 115 17.19 20.95 -2.68
C GLN A 115 17.99 19.70 -2.25
N ARG A 116 19.08 19.89 -1.50
CA ARG A 116 19.91 18.80 -0.96
C ARG A 116 19.11 17.80 -0.11
N ASN A 117 18.21 18.30 0.75
CA ASN A 117 17.47 17.45 1.68
C ASN A 117 16.44 16.58 0.93
N GLY A 118 15.79 17.14 -0.09
CA GLY A 118 14.87 16.35 -0.94
C GLY A 118 15.57 15.24 -1.72
N LEU A 119 16.82 15.48 -2.16
CA LEU A 119 17.64 14.44 -2.80
C LEU A 119 18.06 13.35 -1.83
N ILE A 120 18.47 13.72 -0.61
CA ILE A 120 18.85 12.76 0.44
C ILE A 120 17.67 11.85 0.79
N LEU A 121 16.47 12.41 1.00
CA LEU A 121 15.27 11.61 1.29
C LEU A 121 14.96 10.62 0.17
N GLY A 122 15.07 11.06 -1.09
CA GLY A 122 14.89 10.19 -2.25
C GLY A 122 15.87 9.01 -2.27
N TRP A 123 17.15 9.26 -2.00
CA TRP A 123 18.18 8.22 -1.95
C TRP A 123 17.98 7.26 -0.77
N LEU A 124 17.63 7.79 0.40
CA LEU A 124 17.35 7.00 1.60
C LEU A 124 16.21 6.01 1.36
N ASN A 125 15.15 6.40 0.65
CA ASN A 125 14.05 5.48 0.32
C ASN A 125 14.48 4.31 -0.60
N TYR A 126 15.41 4.53 -1.56
CA TYR A 126 15.94 3.41 -2.35
C TYR A 126 16.75 2.43 -1.48
N VAL A 127 17.57 2.96 -0.59
CA VAL A 127 18.40 2.15 0.33
C VAL A 127 17.51 1.37 1.28
N GLU A 128 16.52 2.04 1.87
CA GLU A 128 15.57 1.45 2.81
C GLU A 128 14.77 0.31 2.16
N LEU A 129 14.14 0.53 1.01
CA LEU A 129 13.47 -0.55 0.25
C LEU A 129 14.43 -1.71 -0.06
N THR A 130 15.67 -1.43 -0.46
CA THR A 130 16.65 -2.47 -0.78
C THR A 130 16.99 -3.31 0.45
N ILE A 131 17.20 -2.67 1.61
CA ILE A 131 17.47 -3.35 2.88
C ILE A 131 16.29 -4.26 3.24
N PHE A 132 15.05 -3.74 3.21
CA PHE A 132 13.88 -4.53 3.56
C PHE A 132 13.63 -5.68 2.58
N PHE A 133 13.88 -5.48 1.28
CA PHE A 133 13.83 -6.55 0.28
C PHE A 133 14.82 -7.68 0.59
N VAL A 134 16.08 -7.33 0.83
CA VAL A 134 17.14 -8.31 1.14
C VAL A 134 16.82 -9.04 2.44
N LEU A 135 16.39 -8.31 3.47
CA LEU A 135 15.98 -8.91 4.74
C LEU A 135 14.81 -9.87 4.56
N THR A 136 13.74 -9.48 3.86
CA THR A 136 12.59 -10.35 3.61
C THR A 136 12.96 -11.57 2.77
N PHE A 137 13.86 -11.42 1.79
CA PHE A 137 14.33 -12.53 0.98
C PHE A 137 15.13 -13.56 1.80
N ILE A 138 15.96 -13.10 2.74
CA ILE A 138 16.80 -13.97 3.57
C ILE A 138 16.00 -14.59 4.72
N THR A 139 15.14 -13.82 5.40
CA THR A 139 14.42 -14.29 6.59
C THR A 139 13.13 -15.02 6.26
N LEU A 140 12.50 -14.69 5.13
CA LEU A 140 11.15 -15.13 4.77
C LEU A 140 10.13 -14.91 5.91
N ASP A 141 10.34 -13.86 6.71
CA ASP A 141 9.51 -13.50 7.85
C ASP A 141 8.63 -12.29 7.50
N PHE A 142 7.31 -12.49 7.58
CA PHE A 142 6.32 -11.43 7.34
C PHE A 142 6.49 -10.23 8.28
N ARG A 143 7.06 -10.41 9.48
CA ARG A 143 7.33 -9.31 10.40
C ARG A 143 8.22 -8.23 9.80
N VAL A 144 9.14 -8.60 8.91
CA VAL A 144 9.99 -7.63 8.19
C VAL A 144 9.15 -6.75 7.27
N VAL A 145 8.15 -7.34 6.60
CA VAL A 145 7.18 -6.63 5.75
C VAL A 145 6.30 -5.69 6.57
N GLU A 146 5.85 -6.15 7.73
CA GLU A 146 5.04 -5.37 8.67
C GLU A 146 5.82 -4.16 9.22
N VAL A 147 7.10 -4.35 9.60
CA VAL A 147 7.98 -3.27 10.07
C VAL A 147 8.23 -2.23 8.97
N HIS A 148 8.48 -2.66 7.72
CA HIS A 148 8.62 -1.76 6.58
C HIS A 148 7.34 -0.91 6.38
N ALA A 149 6.17 -1.55 6.38
CA ALA A 149 4.90 -0.84 6.25
C ALA A 149 4.66 0.15 7.41
N PHE A 150 5.00 -0.25 8.64
CA PHE A 150 4.93 0.63 9.80
C PHE A 150 5.84 1.86 9.64
N TYR A 151 7.11 1.64 9.30
CA TYR A 151 8.07 2.70 9.05
C TYR A 151 7.57 3.66 7.96
N GLY A 152 7.20 3.15 6.79
CA GLY A 152 6.88 4.00 5.66
C GLY A 152 5.58 4.78 5.81
N LEU A 153 4.54 4.15 6.36
CA LEU A 153 3.21 4.77 6.47
C LEU A 153 3.03 5.59 7.76
N PHE A 154 3.51 5.09 8.91
CA PHE A 154 3.26 5.73 10.21
C PHE A 154 4.37 6.65 10.66
N LEU A 155 5.61 6.40 10.26
CA LEU A 155 6.72 7.28 10.62
C LEU A 155 7.00 8.26 9.49
N MET A 156 7.35 7.77 8.30
CA MET A 156 7.82 8.62 7.21
C MET A 156 6.69 9.48 6.62
N LEU A 157 5.66 8.85 6.05
CA LEU A 157 4.53 9.53 5.43
C LEU A 157 3.84 10.48 6.43
N PHE A 158 3.49 9.99 7.63
CA PHE A 158 2.84 10.81 8.65
C PHE A 158 3.67 12.04 9.05
N THR A 159 4.98 11.88 9.31
CA THR A 159 5.84 13.01 9.72
C THR A 159 6.00 14.03 8.59
N ILE A 160 6.14 13.56 7.35
CA ILE A 160 6.18 14.43 6.17
C ILE A 160 4.88 15.24 6.05
N GLU A 161 3.72 14.58 6.15
CA GLU A 161 2.43 15.24 6.01
C GLU A 161 2.12 16.18 7.18
N VAL A 162 2.61 15.89 8.39
CA VAL A 162 2.57 16.85 9.51
C VAL A 162 3.35 18.12 9.16
N TYR A 163 4.53 18.01 8.54
CA TYR A 163 5.32 19.16 8.12
C TYR A 163 4.62 19.96 7.02
N VAL A 164 4.12 19.27 5.98
CA VAL A 164 3.40 19.91 4.87
C VAL A 164 2.14 20.62 5.38
N TYR A 165 1.34 19.96 6.21
CA TYR A 165 0.15 20.55 6.81
C TYR A 165 0.46 21.81 7.62
N LYS A 166 1.54 21.80 8.42
CA LYS A 166 1.97 22.98 9.18
C LYS A 166 2.37 24.17 8.28
N LYS A 167 2.96 23.90 7.11
CA LYS A 167 3.46 24.93 6.19
C LYS A 167 2.41 25.43 5.20
N LYS A 168 1.54 24.55 4.71
CA LYS A 168 0.64 24.82 3.58
C LYS A 168 -0.83 24.57 3.87
N ARG A 169 -1.16 23.96 5.01
CA ARG A 169 -2.53 23.52 5.35
C ARG A 169 -3.15 22.67 4.24
N ASP A 170 -2.33 21.83 3.60
CA ASP A 170 -2.77 20.98 2.50
C ASP A 170 -3.97 20.12 2.94
N PRO A 171 -5.08 20.13 2.16
CA PRO A 171 -6.27 19.38 2.53
C PRO A 171 -6.06 17.87 2.46
N GLY A 172 -5.21 17.38 1.55
CA GLY A 172 -4.85 15.97 1.44
C GLY A 172 -4.14 15.45 2.68
N SER A 173 -3.28 16.26 3.32
CA SER A 173 -2.62 15.85 4.58
C SER A 173 -3.61 15.48 5.70
N LYS A 174 -4.79 16.13 5.76
CA LYS A 174 -5.82 15.80 6.76
C LYS A 174 -6.37 14.39 6.54
N ASP A 175 -6.61 14.03 5.27
CA ASP A 175 -7.05 12.70 4.90
C ASP A 175 -5.97 11.66 5.23
N ILE A 176 -4.68 11.99 5.03
CA ILE A 176 -3.57 11.11 5.43
C ILE A 176 -3.54 10.87 6.95
N PHE A 177 -3.84 11.87 7.78
CA PHE A 177 -3.92 11.66 9.23
C PHE A 177 -5.05 10.71 9.62
N LEU A 178 -6.21 10.85 8.98
CA LEU A 178 -7.33 9.94 9.20
C LEU A 178 -7.01 8.53 8.68
N ALA A 179 -6.34 8.42 7.54
CA ALA A 179 -5.84 7.15 7.02
C ALA A 179 -4.86 6.47 7.99
N THR A 180 -3.94 7.25 8.56
CA THR A 180 -2.96 6.75 9.55
C THR A 180 -3.66 6.27 10.82
N LEU A 181 -4.68 7.00 11.31
CA LEU A 181 -5.50 6.58 12.45
C LEU A 181 -6.22 5.27 12.17
N MET A 182 -6.87 5.13 11.00
CA MET A 182 -7.53 3.89 10.62
C MET A 182 -6.53 2.73 10.48
N GLY A 183 -5.34 3.00 9.93
CA GLY A 183 -4.25 2.02 9.89
C GLY A 183 -3.81 1.58 11.30
N ALA A 184 -3.72 2.51 12.25
CA ALA A 184 -3.35 2.20 13.63
C ALA A 184 -4.40 1.29 14.30
N LEU A 185 -5.68 1.54 14.05
CA LEU A 185 -6.77 0.68 14.50
C LEU A 185 -6.66 -0.72 13.89
N ALA A 186 -6.36 -0.83 12.60
CA ALA A 186 -6.13 -2.11 11.94
C ALA A 186 -4.98 -2.89 12.56
N ALA A 187 -3.82 -2.24 12.74
CA ALA A 187 -2.66 -2.84 13.39
C ALA A 187 -2.98 -3.27 14.83
N GLY A 188 -3.73 -2.46 15.57
CA GLY A 188 -4.21 -2.81 16.92
C GLY A 188 -5.11 -4.04 16.94
N CYS A 189 -6.11 -4.11 16.06
CA CYS A 189 -6.99 -5.28 15.93
C CYS A 189 -6.22 -6.56 15.61
N HIS A 190 -5.27 -6.48 14.67
CA HIS A 190 -4.41 -7.60 14.29
C HIS A 190 -3.49 -8.03 15.45
N ALA A 191 -2.81 -7.08 16.11
CA ALA A 191 -1.88 -7.35 17.20
C ALA A 191 -2.56 -7.94 18.44
N LEU A 192 -3.76 -7.47 18.77
CA LEU A 192 -4.57 -8.00 19.89
C LEU A 192 -5.23 -9.34 19.57
N LYS A 193 -5.19 -9.79 18.30
CA LYS A 193 -5.81 -11.03 17.81
C LYS A 193 -7.30 -11.16 18.17
N PHE A 194 -8.00 -10.03 18.23
CA PHE A 194 -9.42 -10.00 18.55
C PHE A 194 -10.22 -10.73 17.48
N SER A 195 -11.04 -11.71 17.84
CA SER A 195 -11.75 -12.60 16.90
C SER A 195 -13.15 -12.95 17.40
N PHE A 196 -14.14 -13.03 16.51
CA PHE A 196 -15.49 -13.51 16.78
C PHE A 196 -15.71 -14.86 16.08
N GLY A 197 -15.14 -15.92 16.64
CA GLY A 197 -15.11 -17.23 16.02
C GLY A 197 -14.25 -17.28 14.75
N ASP A 198 -14.30 -18.41 14.05
CA ASP A 198 -13.36 -18.68 12.95
C ASP A 198 -13.70 -17.88 11.68
N TRP A 199 -14.99 -17.65 11.43
CA TRP A 199 -15.51 -16.95 10.25
C TRP A 199 -15.40 -15.43 10.30
N PHE A 200 -15.04 -14.86 11.45
CA PHE A 200 -14.78 -13.44 11.59
C PHE A 200 -13.61 -13.23 12.56
N ASN A 201 -12.44 -13.62 12.10
CA ASN A 201 -11.22 -13.64 12.90
C ASN A 201 -10.49 -12.28 12.84
N TYR A 202 -9.39 -12.18 13.58
CA TYR A 202 -8.58 -10.95 13.69
C TYR A 202 -8.07 -10.40 12.35
N ASN A 203 -7.82 -11.24 11.34
CA ASN A 203 -7.45 -10.76 10.00
C ASN A 203 -8.65 -10.05 9.36
N ASP A 204 -9.83 -10.67 9.42
CA ASP A 204 -11.07 -10.12 8.88
C ASP A 204 -11.41 -8.78 9.51
N ILE A 205 -11.31 -8.71 10.85
CA ILE A 205 -11.59 -7.52 11.62
C ILE A 205 -10.57 -6.42 11.31
N ALA A 206 -9.28 -6.74 11.17
CA ALA A 206 -8.24 -5.75 10.83
C ALA A 206 -8.38 -5.22 9.39
N HIS A 207 -8.88 -6.02 8.45
CA HIS A 207 -9.08 -5.63 7.06
C HIS A 207 -10.14 -4.53 6.87
N ILE A 208 -11.10 -4.40 7.80
CA ILE A 208 -12.13 -3.35 7.76
C ILE A 208 -11.53 -1.95 7.96
N PRO A 209 -10.87 -1.62 9.09
CA PRO A 209 -10.20 -0.35 9.26
C PRO A 209 -9.03 -0.17 8.29
N MET A 210 -8.38 -1.25 7.82
CA MET A 210 -7.36 -1.14 6.76
C MET A 210 -7.98 -0.70 5.42
N SER A 211 -9.15 -1.21 5.04
CA SER A 211 -9.91 -0.73 3.87
C SER A 211 -10.29 0.74 4.00
N LEU A 212 -10.71 1.17 5.19
CA LEU A 212 -10.99 2.58 5.46
C LEU A 212 -9.72 3.43 5.36
N SER A 213 -8.58 2.94 5.85
CA SER A 213 -7.27 3.60 5.70
C SER A 213 -6.94 3.81 4.22
N ILE A 214 -7.06 2.77 3.39
CA ILE A 214 -6.86 2.82 1.93
C ILE A 214 -7.80 3.84 1.28
N TRP A 215 -9.07 3.88 1.70
CA TRP A 215 -10.03 4.86 1.22
C TRP A 215 -9.62 6.30 1.53
N PHE A 216 -9.13 6.56 2.75
CA PHE A 216 -8.64 7.89 3.11
C PHE A 216 -7.31 8.24 2.43
N TYR A 217 -6.42 7.29 2.17
CA TYR A 217 -5.28 7.53 1.28
C TYR A 217 -5.74 7.97 -0.11
N TYR A 218 -6.83 7.40 -0.62
CA TYR A 218 -7.40 7.80 -1.91
C TYR A 218 -7.97 9.23 -1.86
N GLN A 219 -8.71 9.59 -0.80
CA GLN A 219 -9.17 10.97 -0.63
C GLN A 219 -8.00 11.95 -0.51
N GLY A 220 -6.97 11.58 0.26
CA GLY A 220 -5.73 12.34 0.36
C GLY A 220 -5.11 12.58 -1.00
N ALA A 221 -4.97 11.55 -1.83
CA ALA A 221 -4.44 11.66 -3.18
C ALA A 221 -5.23 12.62 -4.09
N ARG A 222 -6.56 12.69 -3.93
CA ARG A 222 -7.42 13.59 -4.70
C ARG A 222 -7.24 15.05 -4.28
N HIS A 223 -7.15 15.29 -2.97
CA HIS A 223 -7.10 16.63 -2.40
C HIS A 223 -5.68 17.20 -2.28
N MET A 224 -4.65 16.34 -2.33
CA MET A 224 -3.25 16.75 -2.24
C MET A 224 -2.85 17.66 -3.40
N THR A 225 -2.11 18.71 -3.09
CA THR A 225 -1.62 19.72 -4.04
C THR A 225 -0.11 19.70 -4.14
N TYR A 226 0.43 19.62 -5.36
CA TYR A 226 1.87 19.77 -5.57
C TYR A 226 2.27 21.25 -5.49
N TYR A 227 3.31 21.58 -4.72
CA TYR A 227 3.72 22.96 -4.44
C TYR A 227 4.99 23.42 -5.19
N GLY A 228 5.53 22.61 -6.10
CA GLY A 228 6.68 22.98 -6.92
C GLY A 228 6.25 23.66 -8.22
N GLU A 229 7.23 24.10 -9.02
CA GLU A 229 6.95 24.57 -10.38
C GLU A 229 6.32 23.44 -11.20
N GLU A 230 5.22 23.75 -11.89
CA GLU A 230 4.54 22.78 -12.75
C GLU A 230 5.51 22.29 -13.83
N MET A 231 5.64 20.97 -14.00
CA MET A 231 6.26 20.45 -15.21
C MET A 231 5.33 20.81 -16.37
N ILE A 232 5.66 21.88 -17.09
CA ILE A 232 5.16 22.13 -18.43
C ILE A 232 5.52 20.87 -19.23
N VAL A 233 4.53 20.05 -19.55
CA VAL A 233 4.68 19.01 -20.58
C VAL A 233 4.74 19.81 -21.87
N PRO A 234 5.88 19.89 -22.58
CA PRO A 234 5.89 20.51 -23.88
C PRO A 234 4.93 19.68 -24.73
N GLU A 235 3.88 20.33 -25.24
CA GLU A 235 3.11 19.78 -26.34
C GLU A 235 4.14 19.44 -27.42
N GLU A 236 4.16 18.19 -27.90
CA GLU A 236 5.00 17.84 -29.04
C GLU A 236 4.60 18.77 -30.18
N VAL A 237 5.45 19.76 -30.44
CA VAL A 237 5.37 20.55 -31.67
C VAL A 237 5.62 19.53 -32.76
N VAL A 238 4.54 19.02 -33.35
CA VAL A 238 4.58 18.37 -34.66
C VAL A 238 5.00 19.47 -35.63
N ALA A 239 6.31 19.68 -35.72
CA ALA A 239 6.94 20.38 -36.81
C ALA A 239 6.83 19.44 -38.02
N GLY A 240 5.67 19.46 -38.66
CA GLY A 240 5.50 19.02 -40.03
C GLY A 240 5.69 20.23 -40.92
N GLU A 241 6.92 20.45 -41.37
CA GLU A 241 7.25 21.15 -42.62
C GLU A 241 6.37 20.60 -43.76
N GLY A 242 5.89 21.38 -44.73
CA GLY A 242 6.21 22.75 -45.05
C GLY A 242 5.25 23.37 -46.08
N ASP A 243 5.47 24.65 -46.29
CA ASP A 243 4.96 25.44 -47.40
C ASP A 243 5.56 24.98 -48.74
N VAL A 244 4.82 25.33 -49.82
CA VAL A 244 5.09 25.28 -51.28
C VAL A 244 4.44 24.12 -52.03
#